data_AF-U4UUZ9-F1
#
_entry.id   AF-U4UUZ9-F1
#
_cell.length_a   1.000
_cell.length_b   1.000
_cell.length_c   1.000
_cell.angle_alpha   90.00
_cell.angle_beta   90.00
_cell.angle_gamma   90.00
#
_symmetry.space_group_name_H-M   'P 1'
#
loop_
_entity.id
_entity.type
_entity.pdbx_description
1 polymer ?
#
loop_
_entity_poly.entity_id
_entity_poly.type
_entity_poly.pdbx_seq_one_letter_code
_entity_poly.pdbx_strand_id
1 'polypeptide(L)'
;MSAIEAVLGVFDAVTVKTNLFTTSELATFNGVEQPFLYVALLGTVFNVTKGAKHYAKGQQYHVFVGKDASRNFVTGKFKEEDASDDIGGLSNKELKSLSDWMKFYNREYQQIGNLIGRYYDKFGEPTAYLHQMNKRMQESQDEEQSLQIDRQTFPPCNIEWDADRGTRVWCSDKSGGIERKWIGKPRQYYTVGSNIFRCACIHEENEKLGTIKEYPGCDKNSESCYIQTDK
;
A
#
# COMPACT_ATOMS: atom_id res chain seq x y z
N MET A 1 -1.59 -3.25 39.84
CA MET A 1 -2.46 -2.96 38.68
C MET A 1 -1.56 -2.43 37.58
N SER A 2 -1.20 -3.31 36.65
CA SER A 2 -0.13 -3.11 35.66
C SER A 2 -0.73 -2.64 34.33
N ALA A 3 -0.06 -1.70 33.68
CA ALA A 3 -0.43 -1.07 32.41
C ALA A 3 -0.26 -2.00 31.18
N ILE A 4 -0.67 -3.27 31.31
CA ILE A 4 -0.58 -4.30 30.26
C ILE A 4 -1.97 -4.71 29.74
N GLU A 5 -3.06 -4.24 30.35
CA GLU A 5 -4.43 -4.57 29.92
C GLU A 5 -5.08 -3.52 28.97
N ALA A 6 -4.36 -2.47 28.56
CA ALA A 6 -4.94 -1.37 27.78
C ALA A 6 -4.72 -1.44 26.24
N VAL A 7 -4.25 -2.56 25.68
CA VAL A 7 -4.02 -2.69 24.21
C VAL A 7 -4.79 -3.85 23.57
N LEU A 8 -5.50 -4.66 24.35
CA LEU A 8 -6.45 -5.64 23.82
C LEU A 8 -7.86 -5.13 24.09
N GLY A 9 -8.28 -4.15 23.28
CA GLY A 9 -9.70 -3.86 23.12
C GLY A 9 -10.41 -5.17 22.80
N VAL A 10 -11.23 -5.59 23.77
CA VAL A 10 -12.10 -6.75 23.72
C VAL A 10 -12.91 -6.69 22.42
N PHE A 11 -12.46 -7.41 21.40
CA PHE A 11 -13.36 -7.89 20.36
C PHE A 11 -14.18 -8.98 21.04
N ASP A 12 -15.25 -8.56 21.72
CA ASP A 12 -16.38 -9.46 21.87
C ASP A 12 -16.76 -9.84 20.45
N ALA A 13 -16.49 -11.10 20.09
CA ALA A 13 -16.94 -11.70 18.86
C ALA A 13 -18.47 -11.78 18.94
N VAL A 14 -19.13 -10.65 18.68
CA VAL A 14 -20.50 -10.65 18.21
C VAL A 14 -20.42 -11.38 16.88
N THR A 15 -20.75 -12.68 16.88
CA THR A 15 -21.11 -13.41 15.67
C THR A 15 -22.32 -12.71 15.08
N VAL A 16 -22.08 -11.61 14.35
CA VAL A 16 -23.02 -11.08 13.38
C VAL A 16 -23.21 -12.23 12.41
N LYS A 17 -24.43 -12.76 12.34
CA LYS A 17 -24.81 -13.73 11.32
C LYS A 17 -24.65 -13.01 9.98
N THR A 18 -23.48 -13.13 9.37
CA THR A 18 -23.15 -12.48 8.11
C THR A 18 -24.00 -13.11 7.02
N ASN A 19 -24.66 -12.30 6.19
CA ASN A 19 -25.35 -12.84 5.03
C ASN A 19 -24.31 -13.46 4.10
N LEU A 20 -24.57 -14.67 3.63
CA LEU A 20 -23.73 -15.33 2.65
C LEU A 20 -24.42 -15.27 1.31
N PHE A 21 -23.67 -14.89 0.29
CA PHE A 21 -24.14 -14.79 -1.09
C PHE A 21 -23.42 -15.82 -1.93
N THR A 22 -24.16 -16.54 -2.76
CA THR A 22 -23.58 -17.22 -3.93
C THR A 22 -23.32 -16.22 -5.06
N THR A 23 -22.49 -16.58 -6.03
CA THR A 23 -22.25 -15.73 -7.22
C THR A 23 -23.55 -15.42 -7.97
N SER A 24 -24.46 -16.39 -8.10
CA SER A 24 -25.76 -16.19 -8.76
C SER A 24 -26.67 -15.26 -7.98
N GLU A 25 -26.70 -15.34 -6.64
CA GLU A 25 -27.51 -14.44 -5.82
C GLU A 25 -26.96 -13.01 -5.87
N LEU A 26 -25.64 -12.85 -5.74
CA LEU A 26 -24.99 -11.54 -5.81
C LEU A 26 -25.30 -10.84 -7.14
N ALA A 27 -25.30 -11.58 -8.26
CA ALA A 27 -25.57 -11.06 -9.60
C ALA A 27 -26.97 -10.42 -9.75
N THR A 28 -27.95 -10.83 -8.94
CA THR A 28 -29.31 -10.26 -8.96
C THR A 28 -29.37 -8.84 -8.37
N PHE A 29 -28.39 -8.44 -7.55
CA PHE A 29 -28.29 -7.11 -6.95
C PHE A 29 -27.63 -6.11 -7.90
N ASN A 30 -28.24 -5.96 -9.07
CA ASN A 30 -27.75 -5.20 -10.22
C ASN A 30 -28.54 -3.90 -10.51
N GLY A 31 -29.50 -3.55 -9.64
CA GLY A 31 -30.38 -2.38 -9.81
C GLY A 31 -31.50 -2.59 -10.84
N VAL A 32 -31.63 -3.79 -11.42
CA VAL A 32 -32.68 -4.16 -12.38
C VAL A 32 -33.57 -5.25 -11.81
N GLU A 33 -33.00 -6.39 -11.44
CA GLU A 33 -33.72 -7.51 -10.82
C GLU A 33 -34.07 -7.21 -9.36
N GLN A 34 -33.12 -6.61 -8.65
CA GLN A 34 -33.29 -6.08 -7.31
C GLN A 34 -33.01 -4.57 -7.32
N PRO A 35 -33.64 -3.78 -6.43
CA PRO A 35 -33.45 -2.33 -6.39
C PRO A 35 -32.08 -1.91 -5.85
N PHE A 36 -31.27 -2.84 -5.35
CA PHE A 36 -29.96 -2.56 -4.77
C PHE A 36 -28.82 -2.86 -5.74
N LEU A 37 -27.71 -2.15 -5.55
CA LEU A 37 -26.44 -2.33 -6.25
C LEU A 37 -25.41 -2.87 -5.27
N TYR A 38 -24.98 -4.12 -5.43
CA TYR A 38 -23.95 -4.74 -4.58
C TYR A 38 -22.66 -4.99 -5.33
N VAL A 39 -21.53 -4.88 -4.66
CA VAL A 39 -20.19 -5.18 -5.19
C VAL A 39 -19.42 -5.96 -4.13
N ALA A 40 -18.72 -7.01 -4.52
CA ALA A 40 -17.80 -7.72 -3.65
C ALA A 40 -16.35 -7.25 -3.85
N LEU A 41 -15.62 -7.15 -2.75
CA LEU A 41 -14.18 -6.87 -2.72
C LEU A 41 -13.55 -7.79 -1.68
N LEU A 42 -12.57 -8.59 -2.10
CA LEU A 42 -11.96 -9.69 -1.34
C LEU A 42 -13.04 -10.62 -0.76
N GLY A 43 -14.09 -10.89 -1.53
CA GLY A 43 -15.29 -11.60 -1.10
C GLY A 43 -16.14 -10.91 -0.03
N THR A 44 -15.80 -9.72 0.45
CA THR A 44 -16.68 -8.92 1.31
C THR A 44 -17.69 -8.17 0.45
N VAL A 45 -18.98 -8.34 0.73
CA VAL A 45 -20.05 -7.74 -0.08
C VAL A 45 -20.49 -6.40 0.51
N PHE A 46 -20.47 -5.36 -0.32
CA PHE A 46 -20.85 -4.01 0.03
C PHE A 46 -22.10 -3.55 -0.72
N ASN A 47 -22.98 -2.85 -0.01
CA ASN A 47 -24.09 -2.13 -0.62
C ASN A 47 -23.62 -0.77 -1.15
N VAL A 48 -23.45 -0.69 -2.48
CA VAL A 48 -23.01 0.52 -3.18
C VAL A 48 -24.16 1.35 -3.75
N THR A 49 -25.41 1.07 -3.37
CA THR A 49 -26.61 1.76 -3.87
C THR A 49 -26.53 3.28 -3.69
N LYS A 50 -26.01 3.78 -2.56
CA LYS A 50 -25.83 5.23 -2.36
C LYS A 50 -24.79 5.87 -3.30
N GLY A 51 -23.94 5.04 -3.90
CA GLY A 51 -22.99 5.40 -4.95
C GLY A 51 -23.56 5.27 -6.37
N ALA A 52 -24.89 5.26 -6.56
CA ALA A 52 -25.54 5.06 -7.86
C ALA A 52 -24.98 5.94 -9.00
N LYS A 53 -24.53 7.17 -8.70
CA LYS A 53 -23.82 8.03 -9.67
C LYS A 53 -22.57 7.40 -10.33
N HIS A 54 -22.02 6.34 -9.74
CA HIS A 54 -20.88 5.60 -10.24
C HIS A 54 -21.22 4.17 -10.69
N TYR A 55 -22.20 3.52 -10.03
CA TYR A 55 -22.49 2.09 -10.22
C TYR A 55 -23.82 1.80 -10.94
N ALA A 56 -24.72 2.77 -11.06
CA ALA A 56 -25.98 2.55 -11.77
C ALA A 56 -25.72 2.19 -13.24
N LYS A 57 -26.70 1.53 -13.87
CA LYS A 57 -26.61 1.16 -15.27
C LYS A 57 -26.22 2.36 -16.15
N GLY A 58 -25.21 2.16 -17.00
CA GLY A 58 -24.64 3.20 -17.87
C GLY A 58 -23.54 4.04 -17.22
N GLN A 59 -23.23 3.85 -15.94
CA GLN A 59 -22.11 4.51 -15.26
C GLN A 59 -20.83 3.69 -15.36
N GLN A 60 -19.69 4.37 -15.17
CA GLN A 60 -18.35 3.80 -15.40
C GLN A 60 -18.06 2.52 -14.60
N TYR A 61 -18.57 2.41 -13.37
CA TYR A 61 -18.30 1.25 -12.50
C TYR A 61 -19.43 0.23 -12.46
N HIS A 62 -20.43 0.34 -13.36
CA HIS A 62 -21.53 -0.62 -13.42
C HIS A 62 -21.04 -2.06 -13.67
N VAL A 63 -19.93 -2.24 -14.40
CA VAL A 63 -19.35 -3.56 -14.68
C VAL A 63 -18.96 -4.36 -13.43
N PHE A 64 -18.77 -3.68 -12.29
CA PHE A 64 -18.44 -4.33 -11.02
C PHE A 64 -19.65 -4.82 -10.24
N VAL A 65 -20.85 -4.33 -10.59
CA VAL A 65 -22.07 -4.62 -9.84
C VAL A 65 -22.45 -6.09 -10.01
N GLY A 66 -22.83 -6.71 -8.90
CA GLY A 66 -23.22 -8.12 -8.82
C GLY A 66 -22.04 -9.10 -8.89
N LYS A 67 -20.81 -8.62 -8.74
CA LYS A 67 -19.58 -9.43 -8.91
C LYS A 67 -18.55 -9.13 -7.84
N ASP A 68 -17.56 -10.02 -7.72
CA ASP A 68 -16.30 -9.71 -7.04
C ASP A 68 -15.37 -8.96 -8.00
N ALA A 69 -15.06 -7.72 -7.64
CA ALA A 69 -14.26 -6.80 -8.45
C ALA A 69 -12.84 -6.60 -7.90
N SER A 70 -12.38 -7.48 -6.99
CA SER A 70 -11.05 -7.41 -6.35
C SER A 70 -9.92 -7.09 -7.30
N ARG A 71 -9.84 -7.82 -8.42
CA ARG A 71 -8.77 -7.61 -9.40
C ARG A 71 -9.03 -6.40 -10.29
N ASN A 72 -10.29 -6.13 -10.62
CA ASN A 72 -10.65 -5.08 -11.56
C ASN A 72 -10.35 -3.67 -11.02
N PHE A 73 -10.54 -3.44 -9.72
CA PHE A 73 -10.20 -2.16 -9.07
C PHE A 73 -8.73 -1.78 -9.19
N VAL A 74 -7.86 -2.77 -9.36
CA VAL A 74 -6.42 -2.57 -9.40
C VAL A 74 -5.91 -2.56 -10.83
N THR A 75 -6.39 -3.49 -11.66
CA THR A 75 -5.93 -3.65 -13.04
C THR A 75 -6.54 -2.64 -14.02
N GLY A 76 -7.63 -1.96 -13.63
CA GLY A 76 -8.35 -1.05 -14.52
C GLY A 76 -8.99 -1.76 -15.73
N LYS A 77 -9.16 -3.08 -15.65
CA LYS A 77 -9.81 -3.88 -16.69
C LYS A 77 -11.32 -3.85 -16.44
N PHE A 78 -12.04 -3.10 -17.27
CA PHE A 78 -13.49 -2.89 -17.16
C PHE A 78 -14.31 -3.74 -18.15
N LYS A 79 -13.69 -4.73 -18.79
CA LYS A 79 -14.40 -5.65 -19.67
C LYS A 79 -14.82 -6.90 -18.91
N GLU A 80 -15.98 -7.43 -19.27
CA GLU A 80 -16.54 -8.61 -18.63
C GLU A 80 -15.70 -9.88 -18.87
N GLU A 81 -15.09 -9.99 -20.05
CA GLU A 81 -14.15 -11.07 -20.42
C GLU A 81 -12.85 -11.10 -19.59
N ASP A 82 -12.51 -9.98 -18.94
CA ASP A 82 -11.36 -9.84 -18.05
C ASP A 82 -11.72 -10.01 -16.56
N ALA A 83 -13.00 -10.27 -16.24
CA ALA A 83 -13.47 -10.39 -14.87
C ALA A 83 -12.84 -11.61 -14.18
N SER A 84 -12.09 -11.35 -13.12
CA SER A 84 -11.42 -12.37 -12.33
C SER A 84 -11.31 -11.88 -10.91
N ASP A 85 -11.66 -12.73 -9.95
CA ASP A 85 -11.51 -12.45 -8.52
C ASP A 85 -10.11 -12.83 -8.00
N ASP A 86 -9.24 -13.39 -8.84
CA ASP A 86 -7.91 -13.88 -8.45
C ASP A 86 -6.87 -12.75 -8.45
N ILE A 87 -6.33 -12.45 -7.27
CA ILE A 87 -5.31 -11.43 -7.03
C ILE A 87 -3.91 -12.00 -6.82
N GLY A 88 -3.73 -13.31 -7.00
CA GLY A 88 -2.46 -13.99 -6.72
C GLY A 88 -1.29 -13.42 -7.53
N GLY A 89 -1.55 -12.97 -8.76
CA GLY A 89 -0.55 -12.38 -9.65
C GLY A 89 -0.31 -10.87 -9.48
N LEU A 90 -0.95 -10.20 -8.52
CA LEU A 90 -0.73 -8.77 -8.29
C LEU A 90 0.63 -8.51 -7.61
N SER A 91 1.27 -7.40 -7.99
CA SER A 91 2.48 -6.86 -7.36
C SER A 91 2.21 -6.23 -5.99
N ASN A 92 3.25 -5.97 -5.18
CA ASN A 92 3.10 -5.36 -3.85
C ASN A 92 2.38 -4.00 -3.90
N LYS A 93 2.71 -3.17 -4.91
CA LYS A 93 2.06 -1.88 -5.13
C LYS A 93 0.57 -2.03 -5.47
N GLU A 94 0.23 -3.01 -6.29
CA GLU A 94 -1.14 -3.34 -6.67
C GLU A 94 -1.94 -3.87 -5.46
N LEU A 95 -1.34 -4.75 -4.67
CA LEU A 95 -1.92 -5.27 -3.42
C LEU A 95 -2.16 -4.17 -2.39
N LYS A 96 -1.25 -3.21 -2.27
CA LYS A 96 -1.50 -2.01 -1.46
C LYS A 96 -2.69 -1.22 -1.99
N SER A 97 -2.74 -0.97 -3.29
CA SER A 97 -3.88 -0.27 -3.91
C SER A 97 -5.20 -0.97 -3.60
N LEU A 98 -5.23 -2.31 -3.59
CA LEU A 98 -6.40 -3.09 -3.20
C LEU A 98 -6.76 -2.90 -1.72
N SER A 99 -5.76 -2.88 -0.84
CA SER A 99 -5.98 -2.59 0.58
C SER A 99 -6.53 -1.18 0.81
N ASP A 100 -6.05 -0.19 0.05
CA ASP A 100 -6.56 1.18 0.11
C ASP A 100 -8.01 1.27 -0.39
N TRP A 101 -8.36 0.51 -1.44
CA TRP A 101 -9.76 0.34 -1.86
C TRP A 101 -10.61 -0.31 -0.77
N MET A 102 -10.13 -1.36 -0.11
CA MET A 102 -10.86 -2.00 0.99
C MET A 102 -11.11 -1.02 2.16
N LYS A 103 -10.11 -0.20 2.53
CA LYS A 103 -10.27 0.87 3.54
C LYS A 103 -11.30 1.91 3.10
N PHE A 104 -11.27 2.34 1.84
CA PHE A 104 -12.25 3.25 1.28
C PHE A 104 -13.66 2.63 1.35
N TYR A 105 -13.84 1.38 0.91
CA TYR A 105 -15.14 0.71 0.91
C TYR A 105 -15.71 0.51 2.31
N ASN A 106 -14.89 0.11 3.28
CA ASN A 106 -15.32 -0.03 4.67
C ASN A 106 -15.80 1.30 5.29
N ARG A 107 -15.22 2.43 4.87
CA ARG A 107 -15.64 3.76 5.32
C ARG A 107 -16.87 4.25 4.54
N GLU A 108 -16.87 4.03 3.23
CA GLU A 108 -17.83 4.62 2.32
C GLU A 108 -19.05 3.76 2.06
N TYR A 109 -19.09 2.46 2.34
CA TYR A 109 -20.24 1.61 2.03
C TYR A 109 -20.56 0.67 3.17
N GLN A 110 -21.82 0.27 3.26
CA GLN A 110 -22.25 -0.69 4.26
C GLN A 110 -21.82 -2.10 3.83
N GLN A 111 -21.06 -2.79 4.66
CA GLN A 111 -20.85 -4.23 4.53
C GLN A 111 -22.16 -4.96 4.86
N ILE A 112 -22.60 -5.83 3.95
CA ILE A 112 -23.87 -6.55 4.08
C ILE A 112 -23.69 -8.07 4.19
N GLY A 113 -22.48 -8.58 3.97
CA GLY A 113 -22.19 -10.01 4.04
C GLY A 113 -20.91 -10.40 3.32
N ASN A 114 -20.82 -11.68 2.98
CA ASN A 114 -19.66 -12.30 2.32
C ASN A 114 -20.10 -13.16 1.13
N LEU A 115 -19.27 -13.20 0.10
CA LEU A 115 -19.44 -14.01 -1.10
C LEU A 115 -18.77 -15.36 -0.89
N ILE A 116 -19.57 -16.43 -0.98
CA ILE A 116 -19.09 -17.82 -0.96
C ILE A 116 -18.23 -18.05 -2.21
N GLY A 117 -16.99 -18.48 -2.03
CA GLY A 117 -16.07 -18.74 -3.12
C GLY A 117 -14.61 -18.71 -2.68
N ARG A 118 -13.79 -17.95 -3.41
CA ARG A 118 -12.34 -17.92 -3.22
C ARG A 118 -11.90 -17.41 -1.85
N TYR A 119 -12.60 -16.42 -1.31
CA TYR A 119 -12.19 -15.71 -0.10
C TYR A 119 -12.89 -16.20 1.17
N TYR A 120 -14.15 -16.61 1.06
CA TYR A 120 -14.95 -17.15 2.16
C TYR A 120 -15.58 -18.48 1.74
N ASP A 121 -15.62 -19.45 2.66
CA ASP A 121 -16.26 -20.74 2.40
C ASP A 121 -17.79 -20.68 2.57
N LYS A 122 -18.46 -21.83 2.42
CA LYS A 122 -19.92 -21.95 2.53
C LYS A 122 -20.47 -21.67 3.94
N PHE A 123 -19.61 -21.57 4.95
CA PHE A 123 -19.95 -21.22 6.31
C PHE A 123 -19.61 -19.75 6.62
N GLY A 124 -19.02 -19.04 5.67
CA GLY A 124 -18.59 -17.65 5.86
C GLY A 124 -17.21 -17.53 6.49
N GLU A 125 -16.46 -18.62 6.61
CA GLU A 125 -15.14 -18.61 7.21
C GLU A 125 -14.08 -18.21 6.17
N PRO A 126 -13.08 -17.38 6.54
CA PRO A 126 -11.95 -17.05 5.67
C PRO A 126 -11.23 -18.29 5.14
N THR A 127 -10.97 -18.33 3.84
CA THR A 127 -10.20 -19.41 3.23
C THR A 127 -8.70 -19.24 3.46
N ALA A 128 -7.93 -20.31 3.25
CA ALA A 128 -6.46 -20.24 3.22
C ALA A 128 -5.94 -19.22 2.18
N TYR A 129 -6.66 -19.05 1.07
CA TYR A 129 -6.31 -18.06 0.06
C TYR A 129 -6.47 -16.63 0.60
N LEU A 130 -7.59 -16.32 1.27
CA LEU A 130 -7.79 -15.00 1.88
C LEU A 130 -6.72 -14.71 2.95
N HIS A 131 -6.40 -15.68 3.80
CA HIS A 131 -5.32 -15.53 4.77
C HIS A 131 -3.96 -15.25 4.12
N GLN A 132 -3.61 -15.99 3.06
CA GLN A 132 -2.35 -15.79 2.34
C GLN A 132 -2.30 -14.40 1.70
N MET A 133 -3.38 -13.95 1.06
CA MET A 133 -3.41 -12.64 0.41
C MET A 133 -3.41 -11.49 1.42
N ASN A 134 -4.12 -11.63 2.55
CA ASN A 134 -4.07 -10.65 3.64
C ASN A 134 -2.66 -10.49 4.19
N LYS A 135 -1.93 -11.61 4.38
CA LYS A 135 -0.53 -11.57 4.80
C LYS A 135 0.34 -10.81 3.77
N ARG A 136 0.21 -11.11 2.48
CA ARG A 136 0.95 -10.40 1.43
C ARG A 136 0.62 -8.90 1.36
N MET A 137 -0.65 -8.54 1.53
CA MET A 137 -1.07 -7.14 1.58
C MET A 137 -0.48 -6.41 2.79
N GLN A 138 -0.47 -7.06 3.95
CA GLN A 138 0.16 -6.52 5.16
C GLN A 138 1.67 -6.33 4.98
N GLU A 139 2.37 -7.36 4.50
CA GLU A 139 3.81 -7.29 4.20
C GLU A 139 4.14 -6.18 3.20
N SER A 140 3.29 -5.97 2.19
CA SER A 140 3.44 -4.88 1.21
C SER A 140 3.29 -3.49 1.86
N GLN A 141 2.38 -3.35 2.84
CA GLN A 141 2.19 -2.10 3.57
C GLN A 141 3.35 -1.82 4.54
N ASP A 142 3.79 -2.85 5.25
CA ASP A 142 4.90 -2.77 6.19
C ASP A 142 6.21 -2.44 5.46
N GLU A 143 6.43 -3.01 4.27
CA GLU A 143 7.57 -2.69 3.40
C GLU A 143 7.54 -1.22 2.95
N GLU A 144 6.41 -0.72 2.45
CA GLU A 144 6.31 0.68 2.01
C GLU A 144 6.48 1.65 3.17
N GLN A 145 5.88 1.35 4.34
CA GLN A 145 6.05 2.16 5.54
C GLN A 145 7.51 2.16 6.01
N SER A 146 8.17 1.01 5.98
CA SER A 146 9.60 0.88 6.29
C SER A 146 10.46 1.71 5.33
N LEU A 147 10.21 1.63 4.02
CA LEU A 147 10.90 2.44 3.01
C LEU A 147 10.64 3.95 3.19
N GLN A 148 9.43 4.34 3.60
CA GLN A 148 9.11 5.73 3.88
C GLN A 148 9.83 6.23 5.13
N ILE A 149 9.87 5.43 6.20
CA ILE A 149 10.63 5.74 7.41
C ILE A 149 12.11 5.84 7.07
N ASP A 150 12.68 4.87 6.35
CA ASP A 150 14.07 4.91 5.88
C ASP A 150 14.37 6.19 5.10
N ARG A 151 13.47 6.58 4.19
CA ARG A 151 13.62 7.81 3.40
C ARG A 151 13.57 9.06 4.27
N GLN A 152 12.74 9.09 5.31
CA GLN A 152 12.65 10.23 6.25
C GLN A 152 13.85 10.28 7.19
N THR A 153 14.31 9.12 7.68
CA THR A 153 15.49 8.99 8.52
C THR A 153 16.75 9.31 7.74
N PHE A 154 16.86 8.87 6.48
CA PHE A 154 18.02 9.07 5.61
C PHE A 154 17.63 9.74 4.28
N PRO A 155 17.24 11.02 4.26
CA PRO A 155 16.79 11.69 3.04
C PRO A 155 17.86 11.66 1.93
N PRO A 156 17.47 11.46 0.66
CA PRO A 156 18.41 11.53 -0.45
C PRO A 156 19.13 12.87 -0.50
N CYS A 157 20.40 12.87 -0.89
CA CYS A 157 21.14 14.09 -1.19
C CYS A 157 20.56 14.78 -2.43
N ASN A 158 20.78 16.09 -2.53
CA ASN A 158 20.72 16.78 -3.81
C ASN A 158 21.94 16.37 -4.66
N ILE A 159 21.76 16.31 -5.98
CA ILE A 159 22.80 15.84 -6.90
C ILE A 159 22.83 16.72 -8.15
N GLU A 160 24.03 17.10 -8.57
CA GLU A 160 24.28 17.76 -9.85
C GLU A 160 25.48 17.09 -10.52
N TRP A 161 25.50 17.09 -11.84
CA TRP A 161 26.64 16.60 -12.62
C TRP A 161 27.25 17.76 -13.39
N ASP A 162 28.57 17.82 -13.36
CA ASP A 162 29.39 18.81 -14.05
C ASP A 162 30.49 18.06 -14.82
N ALA A 163 30.73 18.47 -16.07
CA ALA A 163 31.66 17.76 -16.96
C ALA A 163 33.11 17.80 -16.47
N ASP A 164 33.52 18.90 -15.83
CA ASP A 164 34.91 19.13 -15.42
C ASP A 164 35.16 18.66 -13.99
N ARG A 165 34.14 18.75 -13.13
CA ARG A 165 34.24 18.48 -11.68
C ARG A 165 33.59 17.16 -11.26
N GLY A 166 32.87 16.50 -12.15
CA GLY A 166 32.15 15.26 -11.87
C GLY A 166 30.83 15.48 -11.14
N THR A 167 30.39 14.47 -10.38
CA THR A 167 29.13 14.52 -9.64
C THR A 167 29.33 15.25 -8.32
N ARG A 168 28.51 16.28 -8.05
CA ARG A 168 28.42 16.88 -6.73
C ARG A 168 27.16 16.39 -6.03
N VAL A 169 27.31 16.01 -4.77
CA VAL A 169 26.22 15.71 -3.86
C VAL A 169 26.25 16.69 -2.69
N TRP A 170 25.09 17.20 -2.30
CA TRP A 170 25.01 18.09 -1.14
C TRP A 170 23.71 17.92 -0.38
N CYS A 171 23.74 18.39 0.85
CA CYS A 171 22.59 18.45 1.73
C CYS A 171 22.21 19.91 1.96
N SER A 172 20.91 20.14 2.11
CA SER A 172 20.34 21.40 2.58
C SER A 172 19.18 21.08 3.53
N ASP A 173 18.52 22.12 4.02
CA ASP A 173 17.22 22.05 4.69
C ASP A 173 16.12 21.44 3.80
N LYS A 174 16.36 21.36 2.48
CA LYS A 174 15.50 20.69 1.49
C LYS A 174 16.31 19.79 0.55
N SER A 175 16.35 18.49 0.84
CA SER A 175 17.01 17.49 0.00
C SER A 175 16.11 16.29 -0.28
N GLY A 176 16.17 15.74 -1.50
CA GLY A 176 15.35 14.58 -1.87
C GLY A 176 13.84 14.81 -1.79
N GLY A 177 13.39 16.07 -1.89
CA GLY A 177 11.99 16.47 -1.73
C GLY A 177 11.51 16.51 -0.28
N ILE A 178 12.40 16.38 0.71
CA ILE A 178 12.07 16.42 2.14
C ILE A 178 12.61 17.72 2.73
N GLU A 179 11.72 18.48 3.36
CA GLU A 179 12.05 19.72 4.08
C GLU A 179 12.21 19.42 5.58
N ARG A 180 13.23 20.01 6.21
CA ARG A 180 13.67 19.69 7.57
C ARG A 180 14.39 20.86 8.22
N LYS A 181 14.55 20.82 9.55
CA LYS A 181 15.21 21.87 10.35
C LYS A 181 16.74 21.76 10.42
N TRP A 182 17.31 20.73 9.81
CA TRP A 182 18.74 20.44 9.80
C TRP A 182 19.21 20.20 8.37
N ILE A 183 20.48 20.50 8.10
CA ILE A 183 21.09 20.33 6.76
C ILE A 183 21.66 18.91 6.64
N GLY A 184 22.57 18.55 7.54
CA GLY A 184 23.20 17.24 7.56
C GLY A 184 24.32 17.11 6.54
N LYS A 185 24.95 15.93 6.53
CA LYS A 185 26.20 15.71 5.81
C LYS A 185 25.97 14.61 4.76
N PRO A 186 26.34 14.81 3.47
CA PRO A 186 26.20 13.77 2.46
C PRO A 186 27.13 12.59 2.76
N ARG A 187 26.56 11.39 2.76
CA ARG A 187 27.26 10.12 3.03
C ARG A 187 26.78 9.01 2.09
N GLN A 188 27.60 7.97 1.98
CA GLN A 188 27.20 6.70 1.40
C GLN A 188 26.33 5.95 2.43
N TYR A 189 25.06 5.79 2.14
CA TYR A 189 24.13 5.01 2.95
C TYR A 189 23.83 3.67 2.27
N TYR A 190 24.10 2.57 2.96
CA TYR A 190 23.91 1.21 2.47
C TYR A 190 22.60 0.66 3.02
N THR A 191 21.73 0.22 2.11
CA THR A 191 20.50 -0.47 2.48
C THR A 191 20.83 -1.77 3.20
N VAL A 192 20.07 -2.10 4.24
CA VAL A 192 20.27 -3.33 5.02
C VAL A 192 20.26 -4.55 4.10
N GLY A 193 21.29 -5.40 4.20
CA GLY A 193 21.43 -6.61 3.38
C GLY A 193 21.92 -6.37 1.94
N SER A 194 22.26 -5.14 1.57
CA SER A 194 22.79 -4.78 0.25
C SER A 194 24.17 -4.14 0.35
N ASN A 195 25.03 -4.44 -0.64
CA ASN A 195 26.31 -3.74 -0.83
C ASN A 195 26.15 -2.49 -1.70
N ILE A 196 24.93 -2.21 -2.20
CA ILE A 196 24.62 -1.02 -2.97
C ILE A 196 24.35 0.12 -2.01
N PHE A 197 25.06 1.23 -2.20
CA PHE A 197 24.81 2.46 -1.46
C PHE A 197 24.13 3.51 -2.33
N ARG A 198 23.47 4.45 -1.66
CA ARG A 198 23.00 5.72 -2.23
C ARG A 198 23.56 6.89 -1.44
N CYS A 199 23.52 8.10 -2.00
CA CYS A 199 23.76 9.28 -1.18
C CYS A 199 22.57 9.52 -0.24
N ALA A 200 22.86 9.73 1.05
CA ALA A 200 21.91 10.21 2.03
C ALA A 200 22.48 11.36 2.85
N CYS A 201 21.61 12.25 3.29
CA CYS A 201 21.94 13.31 4.23
C CYS A 201 21.82 12.81 5.66
N ILE A 202 22.95 12.80 6.37
CA ILE A 202 23.08 12.21 7.70
C ILE A 202 23.13 13.33 8.74
N HIS A 203 22.30 13.19 9.77
CA HIS A 203 22.31 14.00 10.97
C HIS A 203 23.04 13.23 12.09
N GLU A 204 23.63 13.93 13.05
CA GLU A 204 24.40 13.29 14.12
C GLU A 204 23.54 12.30 14.93
N GLU A 205 22.24 12.56 15.03
CA GLU A 205 21.28 11.68 15.71
C GLU A 205 20.96 10.38 14.96
N ASN A 206 21.08 10.34 13.62
CA ASN A 206 20.75 9.17 12.81
C ASN A 206 21.98 8.40 12.30
N GLU A 207 23.20 8.89 12.55
CA GLU A 207 24.45 8.30 12.06
C GLU A 207 24.65 6.84 12.53
N LYS A 208 24.10 6.47 13.69
CA LYS A 208 24.21 5.11 14.25
C LYS A 208 23.07 4.18 13.85
N LEU A 209 22.06 4.68 13.15
CA LEU A 209 20.86 3.91 12.79
C LEU A 209 21.02 3.12 11.47
N GLY A 210 22.10 3.34 10.73
CA GLY A 210 22.33 2.74 9.42
C GLY A 210 23.79 2.40 9.16
N THR A 211 24.04 1.71 8.05
CA THR A 211 25.41 1.49 7.57
C THR A 211 25.82 2.69 6.71
N ILE A 212 26.68 3.54 7.27
CA ILE A 212 27.03 4.85 6.73
C ILE A 212 28.54 4.92 6.53
N LYS A 213 28.99 5.45 5.38
CA LYS A 213 30.41 5.73 5.10
C LYS A 213 30.60 7.13 4.53
N GLU A 214 31.73 7.72 4.83
CA GLU A 214 32.16 9.00 4.25
C GLU A 214 32.58 8.82 2.79
N TYR A 215 32.38 9.85 1.97
CA TYR A 215 32.93 9.87 0.62
C TYR A 215 34.44 10.12 0.67
N PRO A 216 35.26 9.38 -0.09
CA PRO A 216 36.69 9.65 -0.18
C PRO A 216 36.96 11.10 -0.58
N GLY A 217 37.86 11.77 0.14
CA GLY A 217 38.24 13.16 -0.14
C GLY A 217 37.20 14.23 0.25
N CYS A 218 36.10 13.86 0.89
CA CYS A 218 35.16 14.82 1.44
C CYS A 218 35.39 15.05 2.93
N ASP A 219 35.44 16.33 3.34
CA ASP A 219 35.55 16.68 4.76
C ASP A 219 34.34 16.17 5.55
N LYS A 220 34.61 15.62 6.74
CA LYS A 220 33.59 15.03 7.60
C LYS A 220 32.49 16.00 8.03
N ASN A 221 32.72 17.31 8.00
CA ASN A 221 31.72 18.32 8.34
C ASN A 221 31.15 19.03 7.12
N SER A 222 31.61 18.68 5.91
CA SER A 222 31.09 19.30 4.70
C SER A 222 29.64 18.91 4.46
N GLU A 223 28.85 19.90 4.07
CA GLU A 223 27.47 19.74 3.60
C GLU A 223 27.42 19.47 2.09
N SER A 224 28.56 19.53 1.39
CA SER A 224 28.69 19.38 -0.06
C SER A 224 29.99 18.66 -0.44
N CYS A 225 29.89 17.59 -1.23
CA CYS A 225 31.02 16.79 -1.69
C CYS A 225 31.00 16.67 -3.22
N TYR A 226 32.18 16.70 -3.85
CA TYR A 226 32.37 16.19 -5.20
C TYR A 226 32.80 14.73 -5.11
N ILE A 227 32.12 13.85 -5.83
CA ILE A 227 32.36 12.41 -5.83
C ILE A 227 32.86 12.01 -7.22
N GLN A 228 33.92 11.20 -7.23
CA GLN A 228 34.37 10.58 -8.45
C GLN A 228 33.48 9.37 -8.70
N THR A 229 32.70 9.43 -9.79
CA THR A 229 32.02 8.25 -10.32
C THR A 229 33.06 7.49 -11.15
N ASP A 230 33.49 6.32 -10.66
CA ASP A 230 34.28 5.41 -11.48
C ASP A 230 33.46 5.10 -12.76
N LYS A 231 34.11 5.26 -13.92
CA LYS A 231 33.54 4.96 -15.24
C LYS A 231 33.26 3.46 -15.41
#